data_AF-A0A2I2FZ82-F1
#
_entry.id   AF-A0A2I2FZ82-F1
#
_cell.length_a   1.000
_cell.length_b   1.000
_cell.length_c   1.000
_cell.angle_alpha   90.00
_cell.angle_beta   90.00
_cell.angle_gamma   90.00
#
_symmetry.space_group_name_H-M   'P 1'
#
loop_
_entity.id
_entity.type
_entity.pdbx_description
1 polymer ?
#
loop_
_entity_poly.entity_id
_entity_poly.type
_entity_poly.pdbx_seq_one_letter_code
_entity_poly.pdbx_strand_id
1 'polypeptide(L)'
;MPLWRTKSNHSQTPSESDPKNDPVASASQAAGTAWLAGHPNHLTEEQEKGLQDFKKLCQDNGYYQADAGEGKPSHEDATLLRFLRARKFDLDGAWNQFKDTEDWRKENAIESLYENIDVDSYEAARRMYPQWTGRRDKRGIPIYVFEIKHLDNKNMAEYMSTMNSSTATAETHQSSKVPQRLLRLFALYENLLNFVMPMCTRLSRPNPEAPIVTSTNIVDVSGVGLKQFWNLKGHMQDASVLATAHYPETLDRIFIIGAPAFFPTVWGWIKRWFDPGTTSKIFILSAAEVKPTLTSFMDPASIPKQYGGDLDWKWNDMPNLDEPARELLSPLETPPAEGETKPSLLKGPVLFKGDHIEVLGKANGESRKSDIPVPSPSGSAPPAAPAQDEKTDQEKPQSNDSPAEKPAETTDGTTTENEKVSVDDIGAEKLANGGVTAPTQTVSA
;
A
#
# COMPACT_ATOMS: atom_id res chain seq x y z
N MET A 1 -11.74 55.06 49.64
CA MET A 1 -12.87 54.53 48.85
C MET A 1 -12.34 54.14 47.47
N PRO A 2 -11.95 52.86 47.24
CA PRO A 2 -11.17 52.49 46.08
C PRO A 2 -11.98 51.84 44.95
N LEU A 3 -11.63 52.23 43.72
CA LEU A 3 -11.46 51.44 42.49
C LEU A 3 -12.52 50.38 42.15
N TRP A 4 -13.44 50.71 41.22
CA TRP A 4 -14.16 49.73 40.40
C TRP A 4 -13.68 49.79 38.95
N ARG A 5 -13.01 48.72 38.55
CA ARG A 5 -12.54 48.42 37.18
C ARG A 5 -13.71 47.83 36.40
N THR A 6 -14.12 48.48 35.31
CA THR A 6 -15.05 47.95 34.30
C THR A 6 -14.41 46.77 33.58
N LYS A 7 -15.07 45.60 33.60
CA LYS A 7 -14.72 44.44 32.77
C LYS A 7 -15.16 44.70 31.34
N SER A 8 -14.23 44.71 30.39
CA SER A 8 -14.52 44.65 28.96
C SER A 8 -14.93 43.23 28.58
N ASN A 9 -16.09 43.10 27.94
CA ASN A 9 -16.49 41.92 27.20
C ASN A 9 -15.65 41.82 25.93
N HIS A 10 -14.64 40.95 25.92
CA HIS A 10 -14.12 40.44 24.66
C HIS A 10 -14.96 39.24 24.24
N SER A 11 -15.87 39.50 23.30
CA SER A 11 -16.42 38.49 22.40
C SER A 11 -15.24 37.83 21.68
N GLN A 12 -14.90 36.60 22.06
CA GLN A 12 -14.03 35.76 21.27
C GLN A 12 -14.77 35.40 19.98
N THR A 13 -14.31 35.98 18.88
CA THR A 13 -14.54 35.44 17.54
C THR A 13 -14.11 33.97 17.54
N PRO A 14 -14.90 33.05 16.99
CA PRO A 14 -14.48 31.66 16.88
C PRO A 14 -13.23 31.61 16.00
N SER A 15 -12.13 31.13 16.56
CA SER A 15 -10.92 30.79 15.83
C SER A 15 -11.28 29.88 14.66
N GLU A 16 -10.73 30.18 13.47
CA GLU A 16 -10.77 29.32 12.29
C GLU A 16 -10.60 27.86 12.70
N SER A 17 -11.67 27.09 12.53
CA SER A 17 -11.66 25.66 12.79
C SER A 17 -10.68 25.00 11.82
N ASP A 18 -9.74 24.23 12.36
CA ASP A 18 -9.01 23.16 11.64
C ASP A 18 -9.97 22.53 10.61
N PRO A 19 -9.56 22.31 9.34
CA PRO A 19 -10.43 21.70 8.34
C PRO A 19 -10.93 20.38 8.91
N LYS A 20 -12.21 20.35 9.33
CA LYS A 20 -12.82 19.13 9.85
C LYS A 20 -12.82 18.14 8.69
N ASN A 21 -12.15 17.02 8.86
CA ASN A 21 -12.29 15.87 7.97
C ASN A 21 -13.77 15.46 7.99
N ASP A 22 -14.53 15.93 7.00
CA ASP A 22 -15.97 15.72 6.91
C ASP A 22 -16.27 14.35 6.28
N PRO A 23 -16.77 13.38 7.06
CA PRO A 23 -17.05 12.05 6.55
C PRO A 23 -18.13 12.05 5.45
N VAL A 24 -19.09 12.99 5.48
CA VAL A 24 -20.19 13.06 4.50
C VAL A 24 -19.66 13.54 3.15
N ALA A 25 -18.83 14.59 3.15
CA ALA A 25 -18.16 15.06 1.95
C ALA A 25 -17.23 13.96 1.37
N SER A 26 -16.48 13.28 2.23
CA SER A 26 -15.61 12.18 1.80
C SER A 26 -16.38 10.99 1.22
N ALA A 27 -17.56 10.66 1.78
CA ALA A 27 -18.44 9.62 1.27
C ALA A 27 -19.00 9.99 -0.11
N SER A 28 -19.39 11.26 -0.28
CA SER A 28 -19.85 11.78 -1.56
C SER A 28 -18.76 11.70 -2.63
N GLN A 29 -17.51 12.04 -2.28
CA GLN A 29 -16.36 11.87 -3.17
C GLN A 29 -16.06 10.39 -3.49
N ALA A 30 -16.21 9.49 -2.50
CA ALA A 30 -16.03 8.05 -2.69
C ALA A 30 -17.06 7.44 -3.66
N ALA A 31 -18.28 7.98 -3.67
CA ALA A 31 -19.35 7.52 -4.56
C ALA A 31 -19.12 7.96 -6.03
N GLY A 32 -18.34 9.03 -6.25
CA GLY A 32 -17.93 9.47 -7.57
C GLY A 32 -16.68 8.75 -8.10
N THR A 33 -16.13 9.28 -9.20
CA THR A 33 -14.93 8.74 -9.87
C THR A 33 -13.67 9.57 -9.60
N ALA A 34 -13.76 10.67 -8.84
CA ALA A 34 -12.64 11.58 -8.59
C ALA A 34 -11.41 10.89 -7.95
N TRP A 35 -11.64 9.82 -7.18
CA TRP A 35 -10.58 9.03 -6.56
C TRP A 35 -9.76 8.20 -7.57
N LEU A 36 -10.24 8.04 -8.81
CA LEU A 36 -9.52 7.35 -9.89
C LEU A 36 -8.45 8.23 -10.54
N ALA A 37 -8.45 9.55 -10.28
CA ALA A 37 -7.48 10.46 -10.88
C ALA A 37 -6.03 10.01 -10.58
N GLY A 38 -5.21 9.87 -11.62
CA GLY A 38 -3.82 9.42 -11.48
C GLY A 38 -3.67 7.90 -11.28
N HIS A 39 -4.73 7.11 -11.44
CA HIS A 39 -4.69 5.65 -11.52
C HIS A 39 -4.63 5.17 -12.98
N PRO A 40 -4.22 3.90 -13.24
CA PRO A 40 -4.27 3.33 -14.58
C PRO A 40 -5.64 3.53 -15.24
N ASN A 41 -5.65 3.82 -16.54
CA ASN A 41 -6.83 4.13 -17.36
C ASN A 41 -7.56 5.45 -17.01
N HIS A 42 -7.05 6.23 -16.06
CA HIS A 42 -7.61 7.51 -15.61
C HIS A 42 -6.52 8.59 -15.48
N LEU A 43 -5.50 8.50 -16.32
CA LEU A 43 -4.43 9.48 -16.44
C LEU A 43 -4.82 10.58 -17.45
N THR A 44 -4.42 11.82 -17.17
CA THR A 44 -4.38 12.85 -18.21
C THR A 44 -3.24 12.58 -19.18
N GLU A 45 -3.23 13.22 -20.36
CA GLU A 45 -2.11 13.10 -21.31
C GLU A 45 -0.76 13.49 -20.67
N GLU A 46 -0.75 14.51 -19.82
CA GLU A 46 0.42 14.94 -19.06
C GLU A 46 0.89 13.87 -18.07
N GLN A 47 -0.05 13.23 -17.36
CA GLN A 47 0.25 12.17 -16.40
C GLN A 47 0.72 10.89 -17.08
N GLU A 48 0.14 10.55 -18.24
CA GLU A 48 0.59 9.42 -19.07
C GLU A 48 2.04 9.65 -19.51
N LYS A 49 2.34 10.84 -20.05
CA LYS A 49 3.71 11.22 -20.38
C LYS A 49 4.62 11.13 -19.16
N GLY A 50 4.19 11.65 -18.00
CA GLY A 50 4.94 11.55 -16.75
C GLY A 50 5.24 10.11 -16.32
N LEU A 51 4.30 9.18 -16.52
CA LEU A 51 4.53 7.75 -16.27
C LEU A 51 5.59 7.17 -17.21
N GLN A 52 5.54 7.49 -18.50
CA GLN A 52 6.53 7.01 -19.47
C GLN A 52 7.93 7.58 -19.19
N ASP A 53 8.02 8.88 -18.92
CA ASP A 53 9.27 9.55 -18.54
C ASP A 53 9.84 8.95 -17.25
N PHE A 54 8.98 8.64 -16.28
CA PHE A 54 9.38 7.98 -15.03
C PHE A 54 9.88 6.56 -15.23
N LYS A 55 9.18 5.74 -16.02
CA LYS A 55 9.63 4.38 -16.39
C LYS A 55 11.00 4.42 -17.05
N LYS A 56 11.20 5.35 -17.99
CA LYS A 56 12.48 5.54 -18.67
C LYS A 56 13.57 5.92 -17.67
N LEU A 57 13.32 6.89 -16.78
CA LEU A 57 14.27 7.30 -15.76
C LEU A 57 14.68 6.12 -14.86
N CYS A 58 13.71 5.33 -14.39
CA CYS A 58 14.00 4.14 -13.59
C CYS A 58 14.79 3.09 -14.38
N GLN A 59 14.49 2.90 -15.67
CA GLN A 59 15.19 1.95 -16.54
C GLN A 59 16.63 2.37 -16.81
N ASP A 60 16.86 3.64 -17.16
CA ASP A 60 18.19 4.20 -17.42
C ASP A 60 19.12 4.07 -16.20
N ASN A 61 18.54 4.07 -15.00
CA ASN A 61 19.27 3.89 -13.74
C ASN A 61 19.31 2.43 -13.24
N GLY A 62 18.71 1.46 -13.96
CA GLY A 62 18.75 0.04 -13.62
C GLY A 62 17.78 -0.41 -12.51
N TYR A 63 16.74 0.37 -12.24
CA TYR A 63 15.70 0.07 -11.22
C TYR A 63 14.37 -0.39 -11.83
N TYR A 64 14.22 -0.37 -13.15
CA TYR A 64 13.05 -0.87 -13.86
C TYR A 64 13.45 -1.69 -15.08
N GLN A 65 12.79 -2.83 -15.27
CA GLN A 65 12.93 -3.65 -16.48
C GLN A 65 11.58 -3.65 -17.19
N ALA A 66 11.57 -3.12 -18.42
CA ALA A 66 10.40 -3.16 -19.28
C ALA A 66 10.12 -4.60 -19.77
N ASP A 67 8.89 -4.85 -20.18
CA ASP A 67 8.53 -6.08 -20.89
C ASP A 67 9.28 -6.13 -22.23
N ALA A 68 10.25 -7.04 -22.33
CA ALA A 68 11.07 -7.26 -23.51
C ALA A 68 10.56 -8.43 -24.38
N GLY A 69 9.31 -8.87 -24.19
CA GLY A 69 8.71 -9.98 -24.92
C GLY A 69 8.99 -11.38 -24.35
N GLU A 70 9.79 -11.48 -23.28
CA GLU A 70 10.14 -12.73 -22.60
C GLU A 70 9.69 -12.78 -21.11
N GLY A 71 9.02 -11.74 -20.60
CA GLY A 71 8.57 -11.71 -19.20
C GLY A 71 7.74 -10.48 -18.82
N LYS A 72 7.09 -10.53 -17.65
CA LYS A 72 6.35 -9.39 -17.09
C LYS A 72 7.32 -8.25 -16.71
N PRO A 73 6.92 -6.97 -16.81
CA PRO A 73 7.76 -5.87 -16.33
C PRO A 73 8.10 -6.05 -14.85
N SER A 74 9.24 -5.53 -14.40
CA SER A 74 9.66 -5.71 -13.00
C SER A 74 8.69 -5.08 -12.00
N HIS A 75 7.94 -4.07 -12.44
CA HIS A 75 6.90 -3.40 -11.65
C HIS A 75 5.69 -3.11 -12.53
N GLU A 76 4.51 -3.21 -11.95
CA GLU A 76 3.27 -2.77 -12.62
C GLU A 76 3.15 -1.24 -12.60
N ASP A 77 2.48 -0.69 -13.62
CA ASP A 77 2.16 0.74 -13.72
C ASP A 77 1.47 1.27 -12.47
N ALA A 78 0.59 0.46 -11.88
CA ALA A 78 -0.12 0.79 -10.66
C ALA A 78 0.84 1.04 -9.48
N THR A 79 1.96 0.32 -9.41
CA THR A 79 3.02 0.53 -8.42
C THR A 79 3.79 1.81 -8.69
N LEU A 80 4.24 2.05 -9.93
CA LEU A 80 4.97 3.27 -10.27
C LEU A 80 4.12 4.53 -10.05
N LEU A 81 2.83 4.46 -10.40
CA LEU A 81 1.87 5.55 -10.20
C LEU A 81 1.65 5.88 -8.72
N ARG A 82 1.84 4.94 -7.78
CA ARG A 82 1.79 5.27 -6.33
C ARG A 82 2.89 6.26 -5.95
N PHE A 83 4.11 6.08 -6.46
CA PHE A 83 5.23 6.99 -6.21
C PHE A 83 5.00 8.36 -6.88
N LEU A 84 4.53 8.35 -8.13
CA LEU A 84 4.17 9.59 -8.83
C LEU A 84 3.08 10.37 -8.08
N ARG A 85 1.97 9.73 -7.71
CA ARG A 85 0.90 10.39 -6.95
C ARG A 85 1.39 10.92 -5.59
N ALA A 86 2.18 10.15 -4.85
CA ALA A 86 2.75 10.56 -3.57
C ALA A 86 3.67 11.79 -3.65
N ARG A 87 4.17 12.07 -4.85
CA ARG A 87 5.03 13.22 -5.15
C ARG A 87 4.36 14.20 -6.11
N LYS A 88 3.04 14.10 -6.31
CA LYS A 88 2.25 15.00 -7.17
C LYS A 88 2.81 15.08 -8.61
N PHE A 89 3.25 13.95 -9.13
CA PHE A 89 3.91 13.79 -10.42
C PHE A 89 5.23 14.58 -10.58
N ASP A 90 5.86 14.96 -9.47
CA ASP A 90 7.27 15.41 -9.45
C ASP A 90 8.19 14.22 -9.70
N LEU A 91 8.82 14.18 -10.89
CA LEU A 91 9.62 13.05 -11.34
C LEU A 91 10.84 12.81 -10.45
N ASP A 92 11.57 13.86 -10.05
CA ASP A 92 12.77 13.72 -9.22
C ASP A 92 12.41 13.23 -7.82
N GLY A 93 11.35 13.78 -7.21
CA GLY A 93 10.85 13.32 -5.93
C GLY A 93 10.35 11.87 -5.96
N ALA A 94 9.64 11.48 -7.03
CA ALA A 94 9.16 10.11 -7.22
C ALA A 94 10.32 9.13 -7.42
N TRP A 95 11.33 9.53 -8.19
CA TRP A 95 12.56 8.77 -8.43
C TRP A 95 13.32 8.51 -7.15
N ASN A 96 13.61 9.57 -6.38
CA ASN A 96 14.33 9.43 -5.13
C ASN A 96 13.59 8.50 -4.16
N GLN A 97 12.27 8.66 -4.00
CA GLN A 97 11.48 7.79 -3.12
C GLN A 97 11.44 6.33 -3.61
N PHE A 98 11.29 6.11 -4.92
CA PHE A 98 11.27 4.76 -5.50
C PHE A 98 12.63 4.07 -5.33
N LYS A 99 13.71 4.76 -5.68
CA LYS A 99 15.08 4.29 -5.52
C LYS A 99 15.39 3.94 -4.06
N ASP A 100 15.09 4.85 -3.12
CA ASP A 100 15.30 4.63 -1.68
C ASP A 100 14.50 3.43 -1.18
N THR A 101 13.30 3.20 -1.75
CA THR A 101 12.48 2.04 -1.42
C THR A 101 13.09 0.75 -1.92
N GLU A 102 13.51 0.70 -3.18
CA GLU A 102 14.13 -0.50 -3.77
C GLU A 102 15.45 -0.86 -3.07
N ASP A 103 16.27 0.14 -2.74
CA ASP A 103 17.50 -0.05 -1.97
C ASP A 103 17.18 -0.57 -0.57
N TRP A 104 16.23 0.06 0.14
CA TRP A 104 15.81 -0.39 1.46
C TRP A 104 15.25 -1.82 1.45
N ARG A 105 14.47 -2.20 0.41
CA ARG A 105 13.95 -3.56 0.25
C ARG A 105 15.07 -4.58 0.09
N LYS A 106 16.08 -4.26 -0.72
CA LYS A 106 17.27 -5.11 -0.93
C LYS A 106 18.12 -5.22 0.33
N GLU A 107 18.44 -4.09 0.96
CA GLU A 107 19.25 -4.02 2.18
C GLU A 107 18.65 -4.82 3.34
N ASN A 108 17.32 -4.83 3.46
CA ASN A 108 16.60 -5.54 4.52
C ASN A 108 16.06 -6.91 4.08
N ALA A 109 16.39 -7.35 2.86
CA ALA A 109 15.97 -8.62 2.26
C ALA A 109 14.45 -8.89 2.40
N ILE A 110 13.61 -7.89 2.09
CA ILE A 110 12.16 -7.94 2.34
C ILE A 110 11.46 -9.04 1.54
N GLU A 111 11.87 -9.27 0.29
CA GLU A 111 11.34 -10.36 -0.53
C GLU A 111 11.68 -11.72 0.09
N SER A 112 12.98 -11.94 0.38
CA SER A 112 13.45 -13.17 1.02
C SER A 112 12.81 -13.39 2.40
N LEU A 113 12.55 -12.33 3.17
CA LEU A 113 11.79 -12.40 4.42
C LEU A 113 10.42 -13.03 4.19
N TYR A 114 9.66 -12.49 3.23
CA TYR A 114 8.31 -12.94 2.97
C TYR A 114 8.28 -14.38 2.44
N GLU A 115 9.22 -14.73 1.58
CA GLU A 115 9.37 -16.08 1.03
C GLU A 115 9.74 -17.14 2.08
N ASN A 116 10.40 -16.75 3.17
CA ASN A 116 11.04 -17.69 4.10
C ASN A 116 10.60 -17.56 5.56
N ILE A 117 9.77 -16.58 5.90
CA ILE A 117 9.26 -16.42 7.26
C ILE A 117 8.49 -17.68 7.70
N ASP A 118 8.75 -18.10 8.92
CA ASP A 118 8.02 -19.19 9.57
C ASP A 118 6.54 -18.83 9.75
N VAL A 119 5.64 -19.79 9.48
CA VAL A 119 4.19 -19.56 9.52
C VAL A 119 3.72 -19.10 10.89
N ASP A 120 4.24 -19.66 11.98
CA ASP A 120 3.84 -19.26 13.33
C ASP A 120 4.34 -17.85 13.66
N SER A 121 5.54 -17.50 13.19
CA SER A 121 6.10 -16.15 13.29
C SER A 121 5.27 -15.11 12.52
N TYR A 122 4.80 -15.47 11.33
CA TYR A 122 3.90 -14.65 10.51
C TYR A 122 2.54 -14.46 11.22
N GLU A 123 1.93 -15.54 11.72
CA GLU A 123 0.65 -15.48 12.42
C GLU A 123 0.75 -14.72 13.76
N ALA A 124 1.87 -14.84 14.46
CA ALA A 124 2.15 -14.04 15.64
C ALA A 124 2.17 -12.54 15.30
N ALA A 125 2.76 -12.16 14.16
CA ALA A 125 2.73 -10.77 13.69
C ALA A 125 1.31 -10.33 13.29
N ARG A 126 0.56 -11.16 12.55
CA ARG A 126 -0.83 -10.88 12.15
C ARG A 126 -1.72 -10.51 13.34
N ARG A 127 -1.52 -11.16 14.49
CA ARG A 127 -2.27 -10.89 15.74
C ARG A 127 -1.98 -9.53 16.38
N MET A 128 -0.88 -8.88 16.00
CA MET A 128 -0.41 -7.62 16.58
C MET A 128 -0.68 -6.40 15.69
N TYR A 129 -1.09 -6.60 14.45
CA TYR A 129 -1.21 -5.54 13.45
C TYR A 129 -2.58 -5.58 12.77
N PRO A 130 -2.94 -4.59 11.93
CA PRO A 130 -4.23 -4.57 11.26
C PRO A 130 -4.52 -5.88 10.52
N GLN A 131 -5.74 -6.39 10.65
CA GLN A 131 -6.18 -7.67 10.12
C GLN A 131 -7.23 -7.47 9.04
N TRP A 132 -7.05 -8.13 7.89
CA TRP A 132 -8.05 -8.17 6.85
C TRP A 132 -9.28 -8.94 7.35
N THR A 133 -10.46 -8.34 7.21
CA THR A 133 -11.71 -8.97 7.65
C THR A 133 -12.20 -10.06 6.69
N GLY A 134 -11.58 -10.18 5.52
CA GLY A 134 -12.09 -10.98 4.41
C GLY A 134 -13.14 -10.25 3.59
N ARG A 135 -13.43 -8.98 3.89
CA ARG A 135 -14.43 -8.10 3.25
C ARG A 135 -13.82 -6.89 2.56
N ARG A 136 -14.65 -6.19 1.77
CA ARG A 136 -14.30 -5.00 0.99
C ARG A 136 -15.34 -3.88 1.15
N ASP A 137 -14.92 -2.65 0.88
CA ASP A 137 -15.79 -1.47 0.77
C ASP A 137 -16.60 -1.50 -0.54
N LYS A 138 -17.48 -0.51 -0.73
CA LYS A 138 -18.35 -0.44 -1.93
C LYS A 138 -17.59 -0.25 -3.25
N ARG A 139 -16.31 0.12 -3.22
CA ARG A 139 -15.43 0.24 -4.40
C ARG A 139 -14.59 -1.03 -4.62
N GLY A 140 -14.67 -2.01 -3.73
CA GLY A 140 -13.87 -3.24 -3.78
C GLY A 140 -12.53 -3.13 -3.06
N ILE A 141 -12.30 -2.08 -2.27
CA ILE A 141 -11.06 -1.90 -1.48
C ILE A 141 -11.12 -2.77 -0.22
N PRO A 142 -10.09 -3.55 0.12
CA PRO A 142 -10.11 -4.44 1.28
C PRO A 142 -10.25 -3.67 2.60
N ILE A 143 -11.07 -4.21 3.50
CA ILE A 143 -11.31 -3.65 4.83
C ILE A 143 -10.41 -4.34 5.86
N TYR A 144 -9.61 -3.54 6.54
CA TYR A 144 -8.77 -3.95 7.66
C TYR A 144 -9.32 -3.38 8.96
N VAL A 145 -9.22 -4.14 10.04
CA VAL A 145 -9.53 -3.69 11.40
C VAL A 145 -8.24 -3.70 12.22
N PHE A 146 -8.08 -2.76 13.16
CA PHE A 146 -7.00 -2.76 14.14
C PHE A 146 -7.53 -2.41 15.54
N GLU A 147 -7.54 -3.39 16.45
CA GLU A 147 -7.95 -3.16 17.83
C GLU A 147 -6.73 -2.92 18.74
N ILE A 148 -6.48 -1.65 19.07
CA ILE A 148 -5.27 -1.23 19.80
C ILE A 148 -5.23 -1.78 21.24
N LYS A 149 -6.38 -2.06 21.85
CA LYS A 149 -6.46 -2.58 23.22
C LYS A 149 -5.65 -3.86 23.43
N HIS A 150 -5.50 -4.67 22.38
CA HIS A 150 -4.74 -5.93 22.41
C HIS A 150 -3.22 -5.75 22.37
N LEU A 151 -2.73 -4.54 22.09
CA LEU A 151 -1.32 -4.18 22.25
C LEU A 151 -0.99 -3.87 23.71
N ASP A 152 -1.33 -4.79 24.61
CA ASP A 152 -1.01 -4.69 26.03
C ASP A 152 0.37 -5.30 26.34
N ASN A 153 0.86 -5.08 27.57
CA ASN A 153 2.17 -5.57 27.97
C ASN A 153 2.30 -7.10 27.86
N LYS A 154 1.22 -7.86 28.10
CA LYS A 154 1.23 -9.32 28.07
C LYS A 154 1.41 -9.81 26.64
N ASN A 155 0.55 -9.37 25.73
CA ASN A 155 0.58 -9.81 24.33
C ASN A 155 1.83 -9.30 23.61
N MET A 156 2.30 -8.09 23.93
CA MET A 156 3.57 -7.57 23.41
C MET A 156 4.76 -8.40 23.90
N ALA A 157 4.81 -8.79 25.17
CA ALA A 157 5.86 -9.65 25.70
C ALA A 157 5.83 -11.05 25.06
N GLU A 158 4.64 -11.64 24.89
CA GLU A 158 4.45 -12.91 24.19
C GLU A 158 4.93 -12.81 22.75
N TYR A 159 4.52 -11.77 22.01
CA TYR A 159 4.97 -11.54 20.64
C TYR A 159 6.49 -11.35 20.53
N MET A 160 7.09 -10.55 21.41
CA MET A 160 8.55 -10.39 21.46
C MET A 160 9.27 -11.71 21.77
N SER A 161 8.68 -12.58 22.59
CA SER A 161 9.28 -13.90 22.87
C SER A 161 9.36 -14.79 21.62
N THR A 162 8.40 -14.66 20.70
CA THR A 162 8.42 -15.37 19.41
C THR A 162 9.54 -14.91 18.47
N MET A 163 10.26 -13.84 18.80
CA MET A 163 11.40 -13.34 18.00
C MET A 163 12.74 -13.88 18.48
N ASN A 164 12.78 -14.45 19.69
CA ASN A 164 14.01 -14.94 20.33
C ASN A 164 14.36 -16.38 19.94
N SER A 165 13.50 -17.08 19.17
CA SER A 165 13.85 -18.43 18.69
C SER A 165 14.85 -18.35 17.53
N SER A 166 15.77 -19.31 17.44
CA SER A 166 16.76 -19.38 16.36
C SER A 166 16.15 -19.63 14.96
N THR A 167 14.87 -19.98 14.90
CA THR A 167 14.10 -20.24 13.67
C THR A 167 13.19 -19.09 13.26
N ALA A 168 13.09 -18.03 14.07
CA ALA A 168 12.03 -17.01 13.98
C ALA A 168 12.19 -15.95 12.88
N THR A 169 13.35 -15.91 12.21
CA THR A 169 13.62 -15.01 11.08
C THR A 169 14.75 -15.58 10.24
N ALA A 170 14.71 -15.33 8.93
CA ALA A 170 15.81 -15.66 8.02
C ALA A 170 17.14 -15.07 8.55
N GLU A 171 18.24 -15.81 8.35
CA GLU A 171 19.60 -15.41 8.76
C GLU A 171 19.98 -14.01 8.25
N THR A 172 19.40 -13.61 7.11
CA THR A 172 19.55 -12.30 6.47
C THR A 172 19.11 -11.11 7.34
N HIS A 173 18.28 -11.31 8.38
CA HIS A 173 17.82 -10.22 9.25
C HIS A 173 18.70 -9.94 10.45
N GLN A 174 19.71 -10.78 10.71
CA GLN A 174 20.64 -10.56 11.83
C GLN A 174 21.50 -9.30 11.63
N SER A 175 21.70 -8.87 10.38
CA SER A 175 22.45 -7.66 10.02
C SER A 175 21.58 -6.42 9.77
N SER A 176 20.25 -6.56 9.78
CA SER A 176 19.31 -5.46 9.54
C SER A 176 19.32 -4.44 10.68
N LYS A 177 19.32 -3.14 10.33
CA LYS A 177 19.13 -2.05 11.30
C LYS A 177 17.66 -1.80 11.65
N VAL A 178 16.73 -2.33 10.85
CA VAL A 178 15.30 -2.26 11.12
C VAL A 178 14.93 -3.27 12.22
N PRO A 179 14.25 -2.85 13.30
CA PRO A 179 13.79 -3.75 14.34
C PRO A 179 13.00 -4.94 13.78
N GLN A 180 13.28 -6.15 14.26
CA GLN A 180 12.68 -7.41 13.79
C GLN A 180 11.14 -7.39 13.80
N ARG A 181 10.52 -6.75 14.80
CA ARG A 181 9.06 -6.56 14.88
C ARG A 181 8.48 -5.77 13.70
N LEU A 182 9.25 -4.81 13.16
CA LEU A 182 8.87 -3.99 12.01
C LEU A 182 9.14 -4.73 10.71
N LEU A 183 10.20 -5.54 10.61
CA LEU A 183 10.38 -6.45 9.48
C LEU A 183 9.18 -7.39 9.33
N ARG A 184 8.72 -8.00 10.43
CA ARG A 184 7.51 -8.83 10.41
C ARG A 184 6.24 -8.05 10.05
N LEU A 185 6.14 -6.76 10.40
CA LEU A 185 5.07 -5.89 9.88
C LEU A 185 5.13 -5.78 8.36
N PHE A 186 6.32 -5.65 7.78
CA PHE A 186 6.46 -5.55 6.33
C PHE A 186 6.17 -6.85 5.60
N ALA A 187 6.37 -8.02 6.23
CA ALA A 187 5.82 -9.26 5.70
C ALA A 187 4.27 -9.22 5.58
N LEU A 188 3.56 -8.50 6.46
CA LEU A 188 2.12 -8.28 6.31
C LEU A 188 1.78 -7.29 5.19
N TYR A 189 2.64 -6.28 4.96
CA TYR A 189 2.51 -5.39 3.79
C TYR A 189 2.71 -6.15 2.48
N GLU A 190 3.67 -7.08 2.41
CA GLU A 190 3.85 -7.92 1.22
C GLU A 190 2.61 -8.78 0.95
N ASN A 191 1.92 -9.28 1.99
CA ASN A 191 0.64 -9.96 1.80
C ASN A 191 -0.47 -9.02 1.31
N LEU A 192 -0.56 -7.81 1.85
CA LEU A 192 -1.52 -6.82 1.40
C LEU A 192 -1.32 -6.51 -0.10
N LEU A 193 -0.08 -6.24 -0.51
CA LEU A 193 0.27 -5.79 -1.86
C LEU A 193 0.24 -6.90 -2.90
N ASN A 194 0.68 -8.10 -2.54
CA ASN A 194 0.88 -9.18 -3.50
C ASN A 194 -0.19 -10.27 -3.44
N PHE A 195 -1.07 -10.26 -2.43
CA PHE A 195 -2.18 -11.22 -2.33
C PHE A 195 -3.53 -10.53 -2.23
N VAL A 196 -3.76 -9.73 -1.18
CA VAL A 196 -5.11 -9.18 -0.91
C VAL A 196 -5.54 -8.18 -2.00
N MET A 197 -4.69 -7.22 -2.35
CA MET A 197 -4.98 -6.20 -3.36
C MET A 197 -5.15 -6.79 -4.78
N PRO A 198 -4.27 -7.68 -5.30
CA PRO A 198 -4.47 -8.30 -6.61
C PRO A 198 -5.70 -9.21 -6.65
N MET A 199 -5.97 -9.94 -5.56
CA MET A 199 -7.18 -10.75 -5.44
C MET A 199 -8.44 -9.88 -5.49
N CYS A 200 -8.49 -8.78 -4.72
CA CYS A 200 -9.62 -7.84 -4.76
C CYS A 200 -9.76 -7.17 -6.13
N THR A 201 -8.65 -6.93 -6.85
CA THR A 201 -8.66 -6.43 -8.22
C THR A 201 -9.40 -7.36 -9.18
N ARG A 202 -9.34 -8.68 -8.95
CA ARG A 202 -9.98 -9.70 -9.78
C ARG A 202 -11.48 -9.87 -9.52
N LEU A 203 -11.99 -9.44 -8.36
CA LEU A 203 -13.39 -9.58 -8.00
C LEU A 203 -14.28 -8.56 -8.73
N SER A 204 -15.57 -8.89 -8.86
CA SER A 204 -16.57 -7.97 -9.42
C SER A 204 -16.72 -6.73 -8.53
N ARG A 205 -16.58 -5.54 -9.14
CA ARG A 205 -16.63 -4.24 -8.45
C ARG A 205 -16.82 -3.11 -9.46
N PRO A 206 -17.20 -1.90 -8.99
CA PRO A 206 -17.16 -0.70 -9.82
C PRO A 206 -15.74 -0.40 -10.32
N ASN A 207 -15.66 0.17 -11.53
CA ASN A 207 -14.41 0.61 -12.16
C ASN A 207 -13.33 -0.49 -12.23
N PRO A 208 -13.65 -1.67 -12.79
CA PRO A 208 -12.74 -2.83 -12.83
C PRO A 208 -11.44 -2.55 -13.60
N GLU A 209 -11.43 -1.55 -14.48
CA GLU A 209 -10.26 -1.12 -15.25
C GLU A 209 -9.15 -0.50 -14.38
N ALA A 210 -9.47 0.02 -13.19
CA ALA A 210 -8.47 0.54 -12.26
C ALA A 210 -8.15 -0.52 -11.19
N PRO A 211 -6.88 -0.94 -11.00
CA PRO A 211 -6.52 -1.92 -9.99
C PRO A 211 -6.67 -1.38 -8.57
N ILE A 212 -6.98 -2.28 -7.64
CA ILE A 212 -7.01 -1.98 -6.21
C ILE A 212 -5.57 -1.92 -5.69
N VAL A 213 -5.17 -0.76 -5.17
CA VAL A 213 -3.82 -0.51 -4.64
C VAL A 213 -3.82 0.12 -3.25
N THR A 214 -4.97 0.13 -2.58
CA THR A 214 -5.17 0.76 -1.28
C THR A 214 -5.91 -0.15 -0.31
N SER A 215 -5.95 0.24 0.97
CA SER A 215 -6.75 -0.39 2.02
C SER A 215 -7.60 0.64 2.78
N THR A 216 -8.77 0.20 3.24
CA THR A 216 -9.63 0.94 4.16
C THR A 216 -9.47 0.36 5.56
N ASN A 217 -9.18 1.20 6.55
CA ASN A 217 -8.82 0.77 7.89
C ASN A 217 -9.82 1.28 8.93
N ILE A 218 -10.31 0.39 9.81
CA ILE A 218 -11.06 0.74 11.02
C ILE A 218 -10.13 0.54 12.20
N VAL A 219 -9.80 1.60 12.93
CA VAL A 219 -8.88 1.57 14.07
C VAL A 219 -9.68 1.81 15.35
N ASP A 220 -9.85 0.76 16.14
CA ASP A 220 -10.55 0.82 17.41
C ASP A 220 -9.57 1.07 18.56
N VAL A 221 -9.72 2.23 19.19
CA VAL A 221 -8.95 2.65 20.37
C VAL A 221 -9.77 2.56 21.67
N SER A 222 -10.95 1.92 21.62
CA SER A 222 -11.76 1.65 22.79
C SER A 222 -10.99 0.83 23.83
N GLY A 223 -11.11 1.21 25.10
CA GLY A 223 -10.46 0.49 26.21
C GLY A 223 -8.96 0.70 26.32
N VAL A 224 -8.34 1.54 25.48
CA VAL A 224 -6.92 1.87 25.57
C VAL A 224 -6.70 2.95 26.63
N GLY A 225 -5.83 2.66 27.60
CA GLY A 225 -5.39 3.65 28.58
C GLY A 225 -4.29 4.57 28.05
N LEU A 226 -4.21 5.80 28.57
CA LEU A 226 -3.18 6.78 28.16
C LEU A 226 -1.75 6.22 28.32
N LYS A 227 -1.47 5.51 29.43
CA LYS A 227 -0.16 4.87 29.67
C LYS A 227 0.18 3.81 28.61
N GLN A 228 -0.79 2.99 28.21
CA GLN A 228 -0.59 2.00 27.16
C GLN A 228 -0.25 2.69 25.84
N PHE A 229 -1.01 3.73 25.47
CA PHE A 229 -0.73 4.49 24.26
C PHE A 229 0.69 5.10 24.28
N TRP A 230 1.12 5.65 25.41
CA TRP A 230 2.47 6.19 25.57
C TRP A 230 3.57 5.14 25.39
N ASN A 231 3.36 3.93 25.93
CA ASN A 231 4.30 2.83 25.76
C ASN A 231 4.40 2.39 24.28
N LEU A 232 3.31 2.51 23.51
CA LEU A 232 3.24 2.11 22.11
C LEU A 232 3.70 3.21 21.14
N LYS A 233 3.75 4.48 21.58
CA LYS A 233 4.01 5.64 20.73
C LYS A 233 5.22 5.47 19.81
N GLY A 234 6.37 5.05 20.37
CA GLY A 234 7.60 4.89 19.58
C GLY A 234 7.44 3.84 18.48
N HIS A 235 6.85 2.69 18.82
CA HIS A 235 6.59 1.63 17.86
C HIS A 235 5.63 2.07 16.74
N MET A 236 4.54 2.75 17.08
CA MET A 236 3.56 3.26 16.11
C MET A 236 4.18 4.34 15.21
N GLN A 237 5.03 5.20 15.77
CA GLN A 237 5.74 6.21 15.01
C GLN A 237 6.71 5.57 14.01
N ASP A 238 7.56 4.64 14.44
CA ASP A 238 8.53 3.96 13.56
C ASP A 238 7.81 3.23 12.41
N ALA A 239 6.71 2.51 12.73
CA ALA A 239 5.90 1.83 11.74
C ALA A 239 5.29 2.79 10.72
N SER A 240 4.75 3.93 11.18
CA SER A 240 4.12 4.94 10.31
C SER A 240 5.14 5.63 9.41
N VAL A 241 6.33 5.95 9.93
CA VAL A 241 7.42 6.59 9.18
C VAL A 241 7.91 5.65 8.07
N LEU A 242 8.21 4.40 8.40
CA LEU A 242 8.68 3.44 7.40
C LEU A 242 7.60 3.10 6.36
N ALA A 243 6.33 2.96 6.77
CA ALA A 243 5.23 2.74 5.84
C ALA A 243 5.05 3.91 4.88
N THR A 244 5.13 5.16 5.37
CA THR A 244 4.99 6.36 4.52
C THR A 244 6.19 6.52 3.56
N ALA A 245 7.39 6.14 4.01
CA ALA A 245 8.60 6.19 3.19
C ALA A 245 8.56 5.18 2.04
N HIS A 246 8.22 3.92 2.34
CA HIS A 246 8.44 2.78 1.43
C HIS A 246 7.17 2.17 0.83
N TYR A 247 5.99 2.52 1.35
CA TYR A 247 4.71 2.00 0.86
C TYR A 247 3.72 3.14 0.58
N PRO A 248 4.12 4.13 -0.24
CA PRO A 248 3.29 5.29 -0.53
C PRO A 248 1.96 4.91 -1.19
N GLU A 249 0.93 5.72 -0.94
CA GLU A 249 -0.40 5.60 -1.57
C GLU A 249 -1.03 4.20 -1.46
N THR A 250 -0.78 3.49 -0.34
CA THR A 250 -1.42 2.20 0.00
C THR A 250 -2.60 2.34 0.97
N LEU A 251 -2.87 3.58 1.41
CA LEU A 251 -3.94 3.91 2.35
C LEU A 251 -5.01 4.77 1.67
N ASP A 252 -6.26 4.30 1.72
CA ASP A 252 -7.42 5.05 1.23
C ASP A 252 -8.09 5.84 2.36
N ARG A 253 -8.53 5.18 3.44
CA ARG A 253 -9.22 5.82 4.59
C ARG A 253 -8.89 5.15 5.91
N ILE A 254 -8.86 5.94 6.99
CA ILE A 254 -8.82 5.45 8.37
C ILE A 254 -10.04 5.97 9.13
N PHE A 255 -10.81 5.07 9.74
CA PHE A 255 -11.87 5.40 10.68
C PHE A 255 -11.42 5.06 12.09
N ILE A 256 -11.06 6.08 12.88
CA ILE A 256 -10.71 5.94 14.29
C ILE A 256 -12.00 6.00 15.10
N ILE A 257 -12.24 4.95 15.90
CA ILE A 257 -13.45 4.80 16.70
C ILE A 257 -13.08 4.52 18.16
N GLY A 258 -14.00 4.83 19.07
CA GLY A 258 -13.76 4.59 20.50
C GLY A 258 -12.76 5.56 21.14
N ALA A 259 -12.47 6.68 20.47
CA ALA A 259 -11.50 7.67 20.91
C ALA A 259 -11.82 8.18 22.34
N PRO A 260 -10.94 7.93 23.32
CA PRO A 260 -11.17 8.40 24.69
C PRO A 260 -11.01 9.92 24.81
N ALA A 261 -11.41 10.51 25.93
CA ALA A 261 -11.36 11.96 26.15
C ALA A 261 -9.95 12.59 26.00
N PHE A 262 -8.87 11.80 26.18
CA PHE A 262 -7.49 12.25 25.98
C PHE A 262 -7.00 12.15 24.52
N PHE A 263 -7.78 11.52 23.63
CA PHE A 263 -7.38 11.27 22.24
C PHE A 263 -7.06 12.53 21.43
N PRO A 264 -7.72 13.70 21.63
CA PRO A 264 -7.32 14.91 20.92
C PRO A 264 -5.86 15.30 21.15
N THR A 265 -5.31 15.04 22.35
CA THR A 265 -3.88 15.27 22.64
C THR A 265 -3.02 14.29 21.84
N VAL A 266 -3.41 13.02 21.80
CA VAL A 266 -2.78 11.97 21.00
C VAL A 266 -2.75 12.33 19.51
N TRP A 267 -3.89 12.76 18.99
CA TRP A 267 -4.06 13.17 17.60
C TRP A 267 -3.12 14.31 17.20
N GLY A 268 -2.91 15.29 18.10
CA GLY A 268 -1.97 16.38 17.88
C GLY A 268 -0.54 15.93 17.56
N TRP A 269 -0.10 14.78 18.10
CA TRP A 269 1.20 14.19 17.76
C TRP A 269 1.15 13.35 16.49
N ILE A 270 0.11 12.51 16.34
CA ILE A 270 -0.07 11.63 15.18
C ILE A 270 -0.09 12.45 13.88
N LYS A 271 -0.74 13.63 13.87
CA LYS A 271 -0.75 14.55 12.71
C LYS A 271 0.64 14.91 12.19
N ARG A 272 1.69 14.83 13.02
CA ARG A 272 3.08 15.14 12.64
C ARG A 272 3.83 13.96 12.00
N TRP A 273 3.27 12.76 12.09
CA TRP A 273 3.87 11.55 11.52
C TRP A 273 3.47 11.33 10.06
N PHE A 274 2.38 11.98 9.64
CA PHE A 274 1.77 11.83 8.33
C PHE A 274 1.82 13.15 7.56
N ASP A 275 1.87 13.06 6.23
CA ASP A 275 1.71 14.21 5.37
C ASP A 275 0.24 14.71 5.38
N PRO A 276 -0.03 15.96 4.94
CA PRO A 276 -1.39 16.50 4.88
C PRO A 276 -2.37 15.65 4.06
N GLY A 277 -1.91 15.01 2.97
CA GLY A 277 -2.73 14.13 2.14
C GLY A 277 -3.24 12.93 2.93
N THR A 278 -2.35 12.25 3.67
CA THR A 278 -2.73 11.13 4.53
C THR A 278 -3.63 11.56 5.70
N THR A 279 -3.33 12.68 6.38
CA THR A 279 -4.19 13.15 7.49
C THR A 279 -5.61 13.52 7.07
N SER A 280 -5.83 13.97 5.83
CA SER A 280 -7.16 14.27 5.30
C SER A 280 -8.05 13.03 5.12
N LYS A 281 -7.44 11.83 5.07
CA LYS A 281 -8.10 10.53 4.93
C LYS A 281 -8.50 9.91 6.28
N ILE A 282 -8.23 10.58 7.41
CA ILE A 282 -8.42 10.04 8.76
C ILE A 282 -9.64 10.68 9.44
N PHE A 283 -10.63 9.87 9.80
CA PHE A 283 -11.86 10.31 10.45
C PHE A 283 -11.89 9.82 11.89
N ILE A 284 -12.03 10.73 12.85
CA ILE A 284 -12.23 10.39 14.26
C ILE A 284 -13.73 10.46 14.53
N LEU A 285 -14.36 9.32 14.80
CA LEU A 285 -15.81 9.21 14.93
C LEU A 285 -16.23 9.06 16.39
N SER A 286 -17.27 9.80 16.78
CA SER A 286 -18.01 9.51 18.01
C SER A 286 -18.82 8.22 17.86
N ALA A 287 -19.23 7.62 18.98
CA ALA A 287 -20.02 6.38 18.97
C ALA A 287 -21.29 6.47 18.11
N ALA A 288 -21.95 7.63 18.09
CA ALA A 288 -23.15 7.86 17.29
C ALA A 288 -22.86 7.98 15.78
N GLU A 289 -21.63 8.36 15.41
CA GLU A 289 -21.22 8.55 14.02
C GLU A 289 -20.66 7.27 13.37
N VAL A 290 -20.23 6.28 14.17
CA VAL A 290 -19.59 5.04 13.66
C VAL A 290 -20.45 4.35 12.61
N LYS A 291 -21.63 3.86 13.00
CA LYS A 291 -22.52 3.12 12.09
C LYS A 291 -22.91 3.92 10.84
N PRO A 292 -23.46 5.15 10.93
CA PRO A 292 -23.87 5.88 9.73
C PRO A 292 -22.69 6.21 8.81
N THR A 293 -21.53 6.55 9.37
CA THR A 293 -20.33 6.82 8.56
C THR A 293 -19.84 5.58 7.85
N LEU A 294 -19.62 4.47 8.56
CA LEU A 294 -19.15 3.22 7.93
C LEU A 294 -20.13 2.74 6.84
N THR A 295 -21.43 2.77 7.11
CA THR A 295 -22.47 2.36 6.13
C THR A 295 -22.48 3.21 4.85
N SER A 296 -21.95 4.44 4.90
CA SER A 296 -21.80 5.26 3.69
C SER A 296 -20.73 4.71 2.74
N PHE A 297 -19.64 4.13 3.26
CA PHE A 297 -18.49 3.63 2.49
C PHE A 297 -18.54 2.12 2.20
N MET A 298 -19.13 1.33 3.08
CA MET A 298 -19.13 -0.14 3.02
C MET A 298 -20.53 -0.70 3.25
N ASP A 299 -20.79 -1.87 2.69
CA ASP A 299 -22.04 -2.59 2.91
C ASP A 299 -22.16 -3.05 4.38
N PRO A 300 -23.34 -3.03 5.01
CA PRO A 300 -23.54 -3.58 6.36
C PRO A 300 -22.97 -4.99 6.56
N ALA A 301 -23.07 -5.88 5.56
CA ALA A 301 -22.52 -7.24 5.58
C ALA A 301 -20.98 -7.29 5.53
N SER A 302 -20.32 -6.16 5.29
CA SER A 302 -18.87 -5.97 5.36
C SER A 302 -18.39 -5.29 6.65
N ILE A 303 -19.30 -4.78 7.48
CA ILE A 303 -18.98 -4.09 8.74
C ILE A 303 -19.10 -5.09 9.92
N PRO A 304 -18.07 -5.29 10.75
CA PRO A 304 -18.16 -6.12 11.97
C PRO A 304 -19.35 -5.74 12.85
N LYS A 305 -20.04 -6.76 13.42
CA LYS A 305 -21.21 -6.55 14.29
C LYS A 305 -20.98 -5.56 15.44
N GLN A 306 -19.79 -5.58 16.03
CA GLN A 306 -19.41 -4.66 17.11
C GLN A 306 -19.36 -3.17 16.70
N TYR A 307 -19.32 -2.88 15.40
CA TYR A 307 -19.36 -1.52 14.84
C TYR A 307 -20.71 -1.21 14.18
N GLY A 308 -21.73 -2.05 14.41
CA GLY A 308 -23.12 -1.79 14.02
C GLY A 308 -23.55 -2.39 12.67
N GLY A 309 -22.71 -3.21 12.05
CA GLY A 309 -23.03 -3.99 10.84
C GLY A 309 -23.45 -5.43 11.12
N ASP A 310 -23.32 -6.27 10.08
CA ASP A 310 -23.82 -7.65 10.07
C ASP A 310 -22.71 -8.69 9.92
N LEU A 311 -21.46 -8.27 9.65
CA LEU A 311 -20.34 -9.18 9.50
C LEU A 311 -20.04 -9.90 10.81
N ASP A 312 -20.16 -11.23 10.78
CA ASP A 312 -19.71 -12.10 11.85
C ASP A 312 -18.19 -12.29 11.77
N TRP A 313 -17.45 -11.33 12.32
CA TRP A 313 -16.00 -11.32 12.43
C TRP A 313 -15.60 -10.59 13.72
N LYS A 314 -14.60 -11.11 14.42
CA LYS A 314 -14.00 -10.54 15.64
C LYS A 314 -12.48 -10.48 15.52
N TRP A 315 -11.85 -9.65 16.35
CA TRP A 315 -10.38 -9.60 16.42
C TRP A 315 -9.77 -11.00 16.56
N ASN A 316 -8.71 -11.24 15.78
CA ASN A 316 -7.99 -12.52 15.62
C ASN A 316 -8.69 -13.61 14.81
N ASP A 317 -9.96 -13.44 14.41
CA ASP A 317 -10.59 -14.34 13.44
C ASP A 317 -9.78 -14.35 12.14
N MET A 318 -9.84 -15.47 11.43
CA MET A 318 -9.40 -15.52 10.03
C MET A 318 -10.37 -14.69 9.15
N PRO A 319 -9.94 -14.27 7.95
CA PRO A 319 -10.80 -13.55 7.01
C PRO A 319 -12.12 -14.29 6.78
N ASN A 320 -13.26 -13.62 7.01
CA ASN A 320 -14.57 -14.14 6.65
C ASN A 320 -14.88 -13.70 5.22
N LEU A 321 -14.83 -14.62 4.26
CA LEU A 321 -15.00 -14.35 2.82
C LEU A 321 -16.48 -14.27 2.41
N ASP A 322 -16.80 -13.38 1.46
CA ASP A 322 -18.08 -13.43 0.75
C ASP A 322 -18.00 -14.45 -0.39
N GLU A 323 -19.13 -14.74 -1.04
CA GLU A 323 -19.19 -15.79 -2.07
C GLU A 323 -18.18 -15.58 -3.21
N PRO A 324 -18.05 -14.38 -3.83
CA PRO A 324 -17.08 -14.19 -4.91
C PRO A 324 -15.63 -14.42 -4.48
N ALA A 325 -15.24 -13.90 -3.29
CA ALA A 325 -13.89 -14.15 -2.77
C ALA A 325 -13.69 -15.62 -2.39
N ARG A 326 -14.74 -16.27 -1.87
CA ARG A 326 -14.72 -17.70 -1.52
C ARG A 326 -14.54 -18.58 -2.74
N GLU A 327 -15.24 -18.31 -3.84
CA GLU A 327 -15.08 -19.08 -5.08
C GLU A 327 -13.62 -19.04 -5.55
N LEU A 328 -13.04 -17.83 -5.58
CA LEU A 328 -11.66 -17.60 -6.01
C LEU A 328 -10.61 -18.23 -5.08
N LEU A 329 -10.88 -18.23 -3.77
CA LEU A 329 -9.95 -18.71 -2.74
C LEU A 329 -10.32 -20.07 -2.16
N SER A 330 -11.29 -20.78 -2.74
CA SER A 330 -11.74 -22.08 -2.26
C SER A 330 -10.61 -23.12 -2.10
N PRO A 331 -9.54 -23.14 -2.93
CA PRO A 331 -8.41 -24.03 -2.71
C PRO A 331 -7.58 -23.73 -1.45
N LEU A 332 -7.70 -22.52 -0.89
CA LEU A 332 -7.05 -22.11 0.35
C LEU A 332 -7.93 -22.30 1.58
N GLU A 333 -9.24 -22.53 1.41
CA GLU A 333 -10.15 -22.73 2.53
C GLU A 333 -9.93 -24.11 3.15
N THR A 334 -9.93 -24.14 4.48
CA THR A 334 -9.98 -25.38 5.24
C THR A 334 -11.32 -25.50 5.95
N PRO A 335 -11.90 -26.72 6.05
CA PRO A 335 -13.13 -26.93 6.79
C PRO A 335 -13.02 -26.40 8.24
N PRO A 336 -14.15 -25.98 8.86
CA PRO A 336 -14.15 -25.57 10.26
C PRO A 336 -13.51 -26.63 11.15
N ALA A 337 -12.64 -26.20 12.08
CA ALA A 337 -12.12 -27.10 13.11
C ALA A 337 -13.23 -27.56 14.06
N GLU A 338 -12.95 -28.59 14.87
CA GLU A 338 -13.91 -29.07 15.86
C GLU A 338 -14.33 -27.95 16.83
N GLY A 339 -15.64 -27.65 16.89
CA GLY A 339 -16.19 -26.57 17.69
C GLY A 339 -16.24 -25.20 17.00
N GLU A 340 -15.65 -25.06 15.81
CA GLU A 340 -15.78 -23.87 14.97
C GLU A 340 -16.95 -24.00 13.98
N THR A 341 -17.55 -22.87 13.63
CA THR A 341 -18.70 -22.81 12.71
C THR A 341 -18.35 -22.25 11.34
N LYS A 342 -17.14 -21.72 11.17
CA LYS A 342 -16.69 -21.02 9.96
C LYS A 342 -15.48 -21.74 9.36
N PRO A 343 -15.37 -21.82 8.03
CA PRO A 343 -14.13 -22.23 7.39
C PRO A 343 -12.98 -21.32 7.82
N SER A 344 -11.78 -21.87 7.80
CA SER A 344 -10.55 -21.11 7.98
C SER A 344 -9.87 -20.92 6.62
N LEU A 345 -8.83 -20.09 6.59
CA LEU A 345 -8.00 -19.88 5.40
C LEU A 345 -6.58 -20.39 5.69
N LEU A 346 -5.86 -20.80 4.65
CA LEU A 346 -4.45 -21.13 4.74
C LEU A 346 -3.66 -20.01 5.44
N LYS A 347 -2.93 -20.39 6.49
CA LYS A 347 -2.08 -19.47 7.27
C LYS A 347 -0.75 -19.19 6.57
N GLY A 348 -0.14 -18.07 6.93
CA GLY A 348 1.19 -17.68 6.46
C GLY A 348 1.23 -16.96 5.09
N PRO A 349 2.45 -16.68 4.59
CA PRO A 349 2.68 -15.99 3.33
C PRO A 349 2.08 -16.67 2.09
N VAL A 350 1.46 -15.88 1.21
CA VAL A 350 0.91 -16.30 -0.09
C VAL A 350 1.00 -15.15 -1.09
N LEU A 351 1.11 -15.45 -2.39
CA LEU A 351 1.06 -14.48 -3.49
C LEU A 351 -0.09 -14.82 -4.43
N PHE A 352 -0.79 -13.82 -4.95
CA PHE A 352 -1.80 -14.00 -6.00
C PHE A 352 -1.17 -13.64 -7.36
N LYS A 353 -0.97 -14.63 -8.25
CA LYS A 353 -0.31 -14.44 -9.55
C LYS A 353 -1.28 -14.34 -10.74
N GLY A 354 -2.58 -14.30 -10.45
CA GLY A 354 -3.65 -14.19 -11.44
C GLY A 354 -4.36 -15.52 -11.66
N ASP A 355 -3.65 -16.48 -12.24
CA ASP A 355 -4.16 -17.83 -12.56
C ASP A 355 -3.79 -18.89 -11.50
N HIS A 356 -2.85 -18.58 -10.61
CA HIS A 356 -2.49 -19.42 -9.47
C HIS A 356 -2.12 -18.56 -8.25
N ILE A 357 -2.09 -19.22 -7.09
CA ILE A 357 -1.62 -18.70 -5.82
C ILE A 357 -0.34 -19.43 -5.45
N GLU A 358 0.74 -18.69 -5.22
CA GLU A 358 1.97 -19.26 -4.69
C GLU A 358 1.89 -19.27 -3.16
N VAL A 359 2.02 -20.44 -2.55
CA VAL A 359 2.20 -20.60 -1.10
C VAL A 359 3.68 -20.43 -0.79
N LEU A 360 4.01 -19.65 0.24
CA LEU A 360 5.40 -19.30 0.59
C LEU A 360 5.69 -19.47 2.09
N GLY A 361 6.93 -19.29 2.53
CA GLY A 361 7.32 -19.37 3.93
C GLY A 361 7.75 -20.78 4.35
N LYS A 362 7.94 -20.95 5.66
CA LYS A 362 8.42 -22.20 6.24
C LYS A 362 7.45 -22.76 7.29
N ALA A 363 7.35 -24.08 7.36
CA ALA A 363 6.67 -24.80 8.43
C ALA A 363 7.63 -25.85 8.97
N ASN A 364 7.85 -25.87 10.30
CA ASN A 364 8.82 -26.77 10.94
C ASN A 364 10.24 -26.66 10.35
N GLY A 365 10.63 -25.47 9.89
CA GLY A 365 11.94 -25.21 9.27
C GLY A 365 12.06 -25.58 7.79
N GLU A 366 11.08 -26.29 7.22
CA GLU A 366 11.05 -26.68 5.80
C GLU A 366 10.24 -25.69 4.97
N SER A 367 10.67 -25.46 3.72
CA SER A 367 9.89 -24.65 2.78
C SER A 367 8.57 -25.35 2.46
N ARG A 368 7.48 -24.59 2.45
CA ARG A 368 6.16 -25.07 2.00
C ARG A 368 5.77 -24.52 0.62
N LYS A 369 6.77 -24.14 -0.19
CA LYS A 369 6.54 -23.53 -1.50
C LYS A 369 5.73 -24.46 -2.39
N SER A 370 4.61 -23.97 -2.91
CA SER A 370 3.74 -24.72 -3.82
C SER A 370 2.83 -23.77 -4.59
N ASP A 371 2.38 -24.19 -5.77
CA ASP A 371 1.45 -23.43 -6.60
C ASP A 371 0.07 -24.08 -6.57
N ILE A 372 -0.94 -23.27 -6.27
CA ILE A 372 -2.33 -23.70 -6.18
C ILE A 372 -3.11 -22.98 -7.29
N PRO A 373 -3.66 -23.70 -8.28
CA PRO A 373 -4.44 -23.08 -9.34
C PRO A 373 -5.66 -22.33 -8.79
N VAL A 374 -5.92 -21.15 -9.34
CA VAL A 374 -7.12 -20.36 -9.02
C VAL A 374 -8.28 -20.85 -9.90
N PRO A 375 -9.46 -21.14 -9.33
CA PRO A 375 -10.62 -21.54 -10.12
C PRO A 375 -10.98 -20.49 -11.17
N SER A 376 -11.21 -20.92 -12.40
CA SER A 376 -11.76 -20.03 -13.42
C SER A 376 -13.22 -19.72 -13.07
N PRO A 377 -13.66 -18.45 -13.08
CA PRO A 377 -15.04 -18.11 -12.78
C PRO A 377 -15.96 -18.80 -13.78
N SER A 378 -16.88 -19.64 -13.29
CA SER A 378 -17.92 -20.25 -14.11
C SER A 378 -18.88 -19.15 -14.58
N GLY A 379 -18.65 -18.59 -15.78
CA GLY A 379 -19.65 -17.78 -16.49
C GLY A 379 -19.30 -16.32 -16.80
N SER A 380 -18.10 -15.82 -16.54
CA SER A 380 -17.66 -14.51 -17.05
C SER A 380 -16.54 -14.69 -18.07
N ALA A 381 -16.86 -14.61 -19.36
CA ALA A 381 -15.85 -14.48 -20.40
C ALA A 381 -14.96 -13.26 -20.10
N PRO A 382 -13.63 -13.34 -20.29
CA PRO A 382 -12.79 -12.15 -20.27
C PRO A 382 -13.33 -11.12 -21.28
N PRO A 383 -13.25 -9.81 -21.01
CA PRO A 383 -13.46 -8.83 -22.08
C PRO A 383 -12.44 -9.16 -23.17
N ALA A 384 -12.92 -9.46 -24.36
CA ALA A 384 -12.08 -9.66 -25.53
C ALA A 384 -11.19 -8.42 -25.68
N ALA A 385 -9.89 -8.64 -25.88
CA ALA A 385 -8.98 -7.60 -26.34
C ALA A 385 -9.61 -6.93 -27.58
N PRO A 386 -9.46 -5.61 -27.76
CA PRO A 386 -9.98 -4.94 -28.95
C PRO A 386 -9.41 -5.64 -30.17
N ALA A 387 -10.31 -6.19 -30.99
CA ALA A 387 -9.95 -6.85 -32.23
C ALA A 387 -9.14 -5.87 -33.08
N GLN A 388 -7.91 -6.25 -33.39
CA GLN A 388 -7.18 -5.64 -34.50
C GLN A 388 -7.96 -5.98 -35.77
N ASP A 389 -8.35 -4.95 -36.52
CA ASP A 389 -8.94 -5.12 -37.85
C ASP A 389 -7.97 -5.89 -38.75
N GLU A 390 -8.15 -7.21 -38.84
CA GLU A 390 -7.56 -8.03 -39.89
C GLU A 390 -8.16 -7.60 -41.22
N LYS A 391 -7.38 -6.87 -42.01
CA LYS A 391 -7.62 -6.69 -43.43
C LYS A 391 -7.59 -8.07 -44.10
N THR A 392 -8.77 -8.55 -44.49
CA THR A 392 -8.93 -9.65 -45.43
C THR A 392 -8.19 -9.36 -46.74
N ASP A 393 -7.20 -10.19 -47.04
CA ASP A 393 -6.64 -10.36 -48.37
C ASP A 393 -7.76 -10.81 -49.34
N GLN A 394 -7.96 -10.05 -50.41
CA GLN A 394 -8.70 -10.49 -51.58
C GLN A 394 -7.76 -10.62 -52.79
N GLU A 395 -7.95 -11.76 -53.44
CA GLU A 395 -7.36 -12.29 -54.67
C GLU A 395 -6.95 -11.27 -55.76
N LYS A 396 -5.77 -11.52 -56.33
CA LYS A 396 -5.35 -11.05 -57.66
C LYS A 396 -6.20 -11.66 -58.78
N PRO A 397 -6.40 -10.92 -59.88
CA PRO A 397 -6.23 -11.50 -61.21
C PRO A 397 -5.19 -10.75 -62.07
N GLN A 398 -4.74 -11.46 -63.10
CA GLN A 398 -3.57 -11.22 -63.95
C GLN A 398 -3.74 -10.13 -65.04
N SER A 399 -2.59 -9.53 -65.39
CA SER A 399 -2.07 -9.11 -66.72
C SER A 399 -2.96 -8.34 -67.72
N ASN A 400 -2.52 -7.15 -68.14
CA ASN A 400 -1.97 -6.91 -69.49
C ASN A 400 -1.46 -5.47 -69.73
N ASP A 401 -0.44 -5.40 -70.57
CA ASP A 401 0.07 -4.30 -71.41
C ASP A 401 0.79 -3.05 -70.86
N SER A 402 1.90 -2.76 -71.55
CA SER A 402 2.85 -1.63 -71.40
C SER A 402 2.41 -0.45 -72.31
N PRO A 403 3.21 0.61 -72.61
CA PRO A 403 4.44 1.18 -72.01
C PRO A 403 4.39 2.74 -71.85
N ALA A 404 5.55 3.33 -71.52
CA ALA A 404 5.93 4.77 -71.56
C ALA A 404 5.65 5.55 -70.25
N GLU A 405 6.51 6.42 -69.72
CA GLU A 405 7.63 7.17 -70.29
C GLU A 405 8.53 7.66 -69.12
N LYS A 406 9.86 7.72 -69.34
CA LYS A 406 10.83 8.46 -68.49
C LYS A 406 10.88 9.93 -68.95
N PRO A 407 11.24 10.89 -68.09
CA PRO A 407 12.64 11.32 -67.93
C PRO A 407 13.06 11.39 -66.44
N ALA A 408 14.28 11.01 -66.03
CA ALA A 408 15.52 11.82 -66.03
C ALA A 408 15.33 13.16 -65.27
N GLU A 409 16.16 13.59 -64.31
CA GLU A 409 17.62 13.53 -64.27
C GLU A 409 18.13 14.11 -62.90
N THR A 410 19.35 13.69 -62.50
CA THR A 410 20.40 14.46 -61.78
C THR A 410 20.14 15.07 -60.39
N THR A 411 20.75 14.58 -59.29
CA THR A 411 22.16 14.66 -58.79
C THR A 411 22.53 15.93 -58.02
N ASP A 412 23.49 15.73 -57.11
CA ASP A 412 24.21 16.64 -56.22
C ASP A 412 23.47 17.10 -54.95
N GLY A 413 24.03 17.02 -53.75
CA GLY A 413 25.42 16.74 -53.36
C GLY A 413 25.85 17.76 -52.31
N THR A 414 26.70 17.31 -51.38
CA THR A 414 27.61 18.14 -50.55
C THR A 414 27.12 18.57 -49.16
N THR A 415 27.47 17.75 -48.18
CA THR A 415 28.26 18.04 -46.95
C THR A 415 28.30 19.47 -46.38
N THR A 416 28.21 19.55 -45.05
CA THR A 416 29.32 20.06 -44.22
C THR A 416 29.24 19.55 -42.78
N GLU A 417 30.41 19.14 -42.30
CA GLU A 417 30.78 18.84 -40.91
C GLU A 417 30.72 20.10 -40.04
N ASN A 418 30.56 19.92 -38.72
CA ASN A 418 31.47 20.58 -37.79
C ASN A 418 31.60 19.82 -36.46
N GLU A 419 32.84 19.77 -36.02
CA GLU A 419 33.43 18.93 -35.00
C GLU A 419 33.62 19.71 -33.68
N LYS A 420 33.50 19.00 -32.55
CA LYS A 420 34.16 19.15 -31.23
C LYS A 420 34.11 20.48 -30.45
N VAL A 421 33.97 20.36 -29.12
CA VAL A 421 35.10 20.38 -28.16
C VAL A 421 34.63 19.83 -26.79
N SER A 422 35.45 18.94 -26.24
CA SER A 422 35.46 18.38 -24.89
C SER A 422 36.35 19.21 -23.95
N VAL A 423 36.04 19.25 -22.65
CA VAL A 423 37.01 19.61 -21.60
C VAL A 423 36.81 18.69 -20.39
N ASP A 424 37.89 17.98 -20.06
CA ASP A 424 38.09 17.18 -18.85
C ASP A 424 38.60 18.03 -17.67
N ASP A 425 38.17 17.60 -16.47
CA ASP A 425 38.95 17.44 -15.23
C ASP A 425 39.61 18.63 -14.50
N ILE A 426 39.13 18.93 -13.27
CA ILE A 426 39.95 19.34 -12.11
C ILE A 426 39.30 18.84 -10.81
N GLY A 427 39.93 17.87 -10.15
CA GLY A 427 39.72 17.57 -8.74
C GLY A 427 40.45 18.55 -7.79
N ALA A 428 39.89 18.77 -6.60
CA ALA A 428 40.65 19.28 -5.45
C ALA A 428 39.96 18.89 -4.12
N GLU A 429 40.68 18.09 -3.35
CA GLU A 429 40.47 17.78 -1.93
C GLU A 429 40.70 19.00 -1.01
N LYS A 430 40.13 18.87 0.21
CA LYS A 430 40.47 19.51 1.50
C LYS A 430 40.04 20.97 1.73
N LEU A 431 39.21 21.13 2.77
CA LEU A 431 39.58 21.88 3.98
C LEU A 431 38.73 21.41 5.18
N ALA A 432 39.44 20.83 6.15
CA ALA A 432 38.96 20.60 7.50
C ALA A 432 39.25 21.84 8.36
N ASN A 433 38.31 22.20 9.22
CA ASN A 433 38.45 22.95 10.48
C ASN A 433 37.13 22.72 11.23
N GLY A 434 37.05 22.27 12.48
CA GLY A 434 38.05 22.13 13.52
C GLY A 434 37.46 22.68 14.82
N GLY A 435 37.12 21.78 15.76
CA GLY A 435 36.97 22.06 17.20
C GLY A 435 35.60 22.63 17.65
N VAL A 436 35.09 22.38 18.86
CA VAL A 436 35.71 21.92 20.12
C VAL A 436 34.61 21.32 21.03
N THR A 437 35.02 20.29 21.76
CA THR A 437 34.55 19.61 23.00
C THR A 437 33.56 20.39 23.91
N ALA A 438 32.67 19.76 24.71
CA ALA A 438 32.99 18.82 25.80
C ALA A 438 31.72 18.14 26.40
N PRO A 439 31.88 17.06 27.21
CA PRO A 439 30.82 16.14 27.66
C PRO A 439 30.26 16.52 29.06
N THR A 440 29.30 15.77 29.60
CA THR A 440 29.43 14.91 30.82
C THR A 440 28.05 14.61 31.48
N GLN A 441 27.97 13.41 32.07
CA GLN A 441 27.19 12.97 33.25
C GLN A 441 25.83 12.27 33.08
N THR A 442 25.93 10.95 33.05
CA THR A 442 25.20 9.99 33.91
C THR A 442 24.85 10.51 35.31
N VAL A 443 23.61 10.29 35.73
CA VAL A 443 23.26 10.01 37.14
C VAL A 443 22.21 8.90 37.16
N SER A 444 22.57 7.79 37.81
CA SER A 444 21.65 6.77 38.31
C SER A 444 21.05 7.23 39.63
N ALA A 445 19.74 7.03 39.80
CA ALA A 445 19.08 6.69 41.06
C ALA A 445 17.72 6.08 40.73
#